data_AF-A0A2G9TPT1-F1
#
_entry.id   AF-A0A2G9TPT1-F1
#
_cell.length_a   1.000
_cell.length_b   1.000
_cell.length_c   1.000
_cell.angle_alpha   90.00
_cell.angle_beta   90.00
_cell.angle_gamma   90.00
#
_symmetry.space_group_name_H-M   'P 1'
#
loop_
_entity.id
_entity.type
_entity.pdbx_description
1 polymer ?
#
loop_
_entity_poly.entity_id
_entity_poly.type
_entity_poly.pdbx_seq_one_letter_code
_entity_poly.pdbx_strand_id
1 'polypeptide(L)' 'MGHFLPSLQILKCVADQCNVHCYDGDCPSCRGMAKRMFTIICQQTDMVNLDHIQYTGTCPRLFNDMADEYVAARRRVAA' A
#
# COMPACT_ATOMS: atom_id res chain seq x y z
N MET A 1 -6.90 27.78 -16.61
CA MET A 1 -6.07 27.15 -15.56
C MET A 1 -7.04 26.54 -14.54
N GLY A 2 -7.08 25.21 -14.42
CA GLY A 2 -7.98 24.53 -13.49
C GLY A 2 -7.45 23.14 -13.22
N HIS A 3 -6.77 22.99 -12.09
CA HIS A 3 -6.12 21.75 -11.67
C HIS A 3 -7.18 20.69 -11.32
N PHE A 4 -7.12 19.54 -12.00
CA PHE A 4 -7.86 18.32 -11.69
C PHE A 4 -7.42 17.80 -10.31
N LEU A 5 -8.29 17.89 -9.30
CA LEU A 5 -8.07 17.39 -7.93
C LEU A 5 -8.47 15.90 -7.86
N PRO A 6 -7.54 14.94 -7.66
CA PRO A 6 -7.87 13.53 -7.48
C PRO A 6 -8.40 13.20 -6.06
N SER A 7 -8.91 14.19 -5.33
CA SER A 7 -9.00 14.18 -3.87
C SER A 7 -10.31 13.64 -3.27
N LEU A 8 -11.37 13.45 -4.08
CA LEU A 8 -12.69 13.04 -3.56
C LEU A 8 -12.85 11.53 -3.33
N GLN A 9 -12.21 10.69 -4.14
CA GLN A 9 -12.32 9.23 -3.98
C GLN A 9 -11.52 8.71 -2.77
N ILE A 10 -10.41 9.38 -2.44
CA ILE A 10 -9.57 9.04 -1.28
C ILE A 10 -10.37 9.17 0.02
N LEU A 11 -11.15 10.26 0.15
CA LEU A 11 -11.97 10.51 1.33
C LEU A 11 -13.09 9.48 1.51
N LYS A 12 -13.63 8.93 0.41
CA LYS A 12 -14.71 7.95 0.47
C LYS A 12 -14.22 6.59 1.01
N CYS A 13 -13.09 6.06 0.54
CA CYS A 13 -12.53 4.81 1.09
C CYS A 13 -12.15 4.94 2.57
N VAL A 14 -11.66 6.10 3.01
CA VAL A 14 -11.36 6.34 4.44
C VAL A 14 -12.65 6.46 5.26
N ALA A 15 -13.68 7.11 4.73
CA ALA A 15 -14.98 7.24 5.37
C ALA A 15 -15.71 5.90 5.54
N ASP A 16 -15.57 4.99 4.58
CA ASP A 16 -16.19 3.65 4.60
C ASP A 16 -15.43 2.62 5.47
N GLN A 17 -14.55 3.08 6.38
CA GLN A 17 -13.70 2.24 7.25
C GLN A 17 -12.78 1.27 6.50
N CYS A 18 -12.51 1.49 5.22
CA CYS A 18 -11.64 0.62 4.43
C CYS A 18 -10.15 0.72 4.80
N ASN A 19 -9.75 1.45 5.85
CA ASN A 19 -8.33 1.57 6.23
C ASN A 19 -7.63 0.21 6.41
N VAL A 20 -8.32 -0.80 6.94
CA VAL A 20 -7.81 -2.19 7.01
C VAL A 20 -7.89 -2.91 5.65
N HIS A 21 -8.95 -2.63 4.88
CA HIS A 21 -9.21 -3.18 3.53
C HIS A 21 -8.39 -2.51 2.42
N CYS A 22 -7.64 -1.45 2.71
CA CYS A 22 -6.76 -0.78 1.75
C CYS A 22 -5.68 -1.71 1.20
N TYR A 23 -5.35 -2.74 1.97
CA TYR A 23 -4.43 -3.79 1.60
C TYR A 23 -5.14 -5.00 0.95
N ASP A 24 -6.48 -5.11 1.05
CA ASP A 24 -7.27 -6.23 0.50
C ASP A 24 -7.36 -6.18 -1.05
N GLY A 25 -6.91 -5.09 -1.68
CA GLY A 25 -6.94 -4.89 -3.13
C GLY A 25 -8.25 -4.29 -3.67
N ASP A 26 -9.25 -4.12 -2.81
CA ASP A 26 -10.60 -3.68 -3.19
C ASP A 26 -10.70 -2.15 -3.44
N CYS A 27 -9.74 -1.35 -2.93
CA CYS A 27 -9.67 0.10 -3.19
C CYS A 27 -8.28 0.51 -3.75
N PRO A 28 -8.11 0.59 -5.10
CA PRO A 28 -6.85 0.96 -5.74
C PRO A 28 -6.31 2.34 -5.31
N SER A 29 -7.20 3.30 -5.12
CA SER A 29 -6.84 4.66 -4.67
C SER A 29 -6.22 4.66 -3.27
N CYS A 30 -6.75 3.84 -2.35
CA CYS A 30 -6.16 3.74 -1.01
C CYS A 30 -4.81 3.01 -1.03
N ARG A 31 -4.71 1.91 -1.79
CA ARG A 31 -3.44 1.19 -1.99
C ARG A 31 -2.35 2.12 -2.54
N GLY A 32 -2.70 3.02 -3.45
CA GLY A 32 -1.78 4.04 -3.98
C GLY A 32 -1.28 5.04 -2.92
N MET A 33 -2.16 5.51 -2.04
CA MET A 33 -1.78 6.42 -0.94
C MET A 33 -0.89 5.73 0.09
N ALA A 34 -1.26 4.52 0.52
CA ALA A 34 -0.45 3.71 1.44
C ALA A 34 0.93 3.41 0.85
N LYS A 35 0.98 3.01 -0.43
CA LYS A 35 2.23 2.80 -1.17
C LYS A 35 3.13 4.04 -1.15
N ARG A 36 2.55 5.23 -1.35
CA ARG A 36 3.30 6.48 -1.35
C ARG A 36 3.91 6.78 0.01
N MET A 37 3.12 6.67 1.09
CA MET A 37 3.63 6.88 2.45
C MET A 37 4.69 5.85 2.83
N PHE A 38 4.44 4.56 2.56
CA PHE A 38 5.39 3.48 2.78
C PHE A 38 6.70 3.74 2.03
N THR A 39 6.63 4.11 0.76
CA THR A 39 7.83 4.35 -0.06
C THR A 39 8.72 5.43 0.56
N ILE A 40 8.13 6.53 1.03
CA ILE A 40 8.87 7.62 1.68
C ILE A 40 9.58 7.13 2.93
N ILE A 41 8.87 6.44 3.82
CA ILE A 41 9.44 5.93 5.09
C ILE A 41 10.52 4.89 4.80
N CYS A 42 10.23 3.93 3.92
CA CYS A 42 11.15 2.88 3.54
C CYS A 42 12.46 3.42 2.97
N GLN A 43 12.41 4.48 2.16
CA GLN A 43 13.60 5.15 1.64
C GLN A 43 14.34 5.93 2.72
N GLN A 44 13.62 6.63 3.61
CA GLN A 44 14.22 7.39 4.70
C GLN A 44 14.94 6.51 5.72
N THR A 45 14.45 5.30 5.96
CA THR A 45 15.05 4.37 6.94
C THR A 45 15.95 3.32 6.30
N ASP A 46 16.21 3.42 4.99
CA ASP A 46 16.95 2.42 4.21
C ASP A 46 16.45 0.98 4.44
N MET A 47 15.13 0.83 4.50
CA MET A 47 14.46 -0.35 5.04
C MET A 47 14.83 -1.65 4.29
N VAL A 48 15.05 -1.57 2.97
CA VAL A 48 15.40 -2.74 2.15
C VAL A 48 16.76 -3.36 2.51
N ASN A 49 17.64 -2.57 3.13
CA ASN A 49 18.97 -3.00 3.56
C ASN A 49 19.06 -3.37 5.05
N LEU A 50 17.94 -3.31 5.79
CA LEU A 50 17.92 -3.75 7.18
C LEU A 50 18.15 -5.27 7.27
N ASP A 51 18.97 -5.71 8.23
CA ASP A 51 19.41 -7.11 8.38
C ASP A 51 18.26 -8.13 8.48
N HIS A 52 17.08 -7.71 8.96
CA HIS A 52 15.90 -8.57 9.10
C HIS A 52 14.94 -8.50 7.91
N ILE A 53 15.22 -7.65 6.92
CA ILE A 53 14.42 -7.50 5.69
C ILE A 53 15.17 -8.03 4.48
N GLN A 54 16.44 -7.63 4.29
CA GLN A 54 17.33 -8.06 3.21
C GLN A 54 16.62 -8.28 1.86
N TYR A 55 16.01 -7.23 1.33
CA TYR A 55 15.20 -7.32 0.11
C TYR A 55 15.96 -6.76 -1.09
N THR A 56 16.01 -7.51 -2.19
CA THR A 56 16.82 -7.17 -3.38
C THR A 56 16.13 -6.23 -4.37
N GLY A 57 14.92 -5.73 -4.05
CA GLY A 57 14.16 -4.81 -4.88
C GLY A 57 14.07 -3.39 -4.31
N THR A 58 13.13 -2.61 -4.85
CA THR A 58 12.91 -1.22 -4.43
C THR A 58 11.78 -1.13 -3.40
N CYS A 59 11.77 -0.07 -2.58
CA CYS A 59 10.70 0.20 -1.61
C CYS A 59 9.27 0.13 -2.20
N PRO A 60 8.98 0.73 -3.38
CA PRO A 60 7.66 0.59 -4.01
C PRO A 60 7.31 -0.85 -4.41
N ARG A 61 8.32 -1.68 -4.69
CA ARG A 61 8.15 -3.08 -5.05
C ARG A 61 7.94 -3.94 -3.81
N LEU A 62 8.71 -3.73 -2.75
CA LEU A 62 8.52 -4.37 -1.45
C LEU A 62 7.08 -4.20 -0.95
N PHE A 63 6.53 -2.97 -1.03
CA PHE A 63 5.13 -2.73 -0.68
C PHE A 63 4.15 -3.57 -1.50
N ASN A 64 4.36 -3.63 -2.83
CA ASN A 64 3.46 -4.37 -3.71
C ASN A 64 3.50 -5.86 -3.37
N ASP A 65 4.70 -6.42 -3.22
CA ASP A 65 4.89 -7.85 -2.94
C ASP A 65 4.24 -8.23 -1.60
N MET A 66 4.45 -7.43 -0.54
CA MET A 66 3.81 -7.62 0.77
C MET A 66 2.28 -7.50 0.71
N ALA A 67 1.77 -6.50 -0.02
CA ALA A 67 0.33 -6.30 -0.16
C ALA A 67 -0.31 -7.46 -0.92
N ASP A 68 0.33 -7.94 -1.99
CA ASP A 68 -0.18 -9.07 -2.78
C ASP A 68 -0.14 -10.38 -1.98
N GLU A 69 0.91 -10.60 -1.17
CA GLU A 69 0.98 -11.73 -0.25
C GLU A 69 -0.12 -11.69 0.81
N TYR A 70 -0.38 -10.53 1.41
CA TYR A 70 -1.46 -10.36 2.38
C TYR A 70 -2.84 -10.70 1.80
N VAL A 71 -3.14 -10.21 0.58
CA VAL A 71 -4.39 -10.56 -0.12
C VAL A 71 -4.46 -12.05 -0.41
N ALA A 72 -3.37 -12.63 -0.92
CA ALA A 72 -3.31 -14.05 -1.23
C ALA A 72 -3.52 -14.92 0.02
N ALA A 73 -2.92 -14.55 1.15
CA ALA A 73 -3.10 -15.22 2.42
C ALA A 73 -4.56 -15.12 2.91
N ARG A 74 -5.18 -13.93 2.88
CA ARG A 74 -6.61 -13.79 3.24
C ARG A 74 -7.52 -14.65 2.38
N ARG A 75 -7.28 -14.70 1.06
CA ARG A 75 -8.10 -15.51 0.14
C ARG A 75 -7.98 -17.02 0.42
N ARG A 76 -6.80 -17.50 0.83
CA ARG A 76 -6.62 -18.92 1.22
C ARG A 76 -7.35 -19.27 2.51
N VAL A 77 -7.44 -18.33 3.46
CA VAL A 77 -8.15 -18.53 4.74
C VAL A 77 -9.68 -18.46 4.56
N ALA A 78 -10.16 -17.68 3.58
CA ALA A 78 -11.58 -17.51 3.31
C ALA A 78 -12.18 -18.58 2.36
N ALA A 79 -11.36 -19.47 1.79
CA ALA A 79 -11.76 -20.56 0.91
C ALA A 79 -11.94 -21.87 1.70
#